data_AF-R7ULX0-F1
#
_entry.id   AF-R7ULX0-F1
#
_cell.length_a   1.000
_cell.length_b   1.000
_cell.length_c   1.000
_cell.angle_alpha   90.00
_cell.angle_beta   90.00
_cell.angle_gamma   90.00
#
_symmetry.space_group_name_H-M   'P 1'
#
loop_
_entity.id
_entity.type
_entity.pdbx_description
1 polymer ?
#
loop_
_entity_poly.entity_id
_entity_poly.type
_entity_poly.pdbx_seq_one_letter_code
_entity_poly.pdbx_strand_id
1 'polypeptide(L)' 'MPLLKRQKVEDCVTEMLRDGIIRPSDSAWASPITLAPKKDGTTRFCVDYRKINAI' A
#
# COMPACT_ATOMS: atom_id res chain seq x y z
N MET A 1 7.22 -8.20 -7.65
CA MET A 1 7.19 -6.78 -8.06
C MET A 1 8.54 -6.41 -8.65
N PRO A 2 8.61 -5.78 -9.84
CA PRO A 2 9.85 -5.15 -10.34
C PRO A 2 10.40 -4.12 -9.36
N LEU A 3 11.72 -3.91 -9.34
CA LEU A 3 12.42 -3.09 -8.33
C LEU A 3 11.86 -1.67 -8.19
N LEU A 4 11.56 -1.00 -9.30
CA LEU A 4 10.99 0.37 -9.31
C LEU A 4 9.64 0.45 -8.57
N LYS A 5 8.82 -0.61 -8.68
CA LYS A 5 7.53 -0.67 -7.96
C LYS A 5 7.73 -0.87 -6.46
N ARG A 6 8.80 -1.55 -6.05
CA ARG A 6 9.13 -1.76 -4.64
C ARG A 6 9.59 -0.45 -3.99
N GLN A 7 10.48 0.30 -4.65
CA GLN A 7 10.91 1.61 -4.15
C GLN A 7 9.70 2.53 -3.92
N LYS A 8 8.78 2.59 -4.88
CA LYS A 8 7.60 3.45 -4.76
C LYS A 8 6.70 3.05 -3.58
N VAL A 9 6.62 1.75 -3.27
CA VAL A 9 5.89 1.23 -2.11
C VAL A 9 6.56 1.68 -0.82
N GLU A 10 7.88 1.54 -0.73
CA GLU A 10 8.66 1.92 0.45
C GLU A 10 8.58 3.43 0.72
N ASP A 11 8.62 4.26 -0.33
CA ASP A 11 8.44 5.71 -0.21
C ASP A 11 7.05 6.06 0.35
N CYS A 12 5.98 5.49 -0.20
CA CYS A 12 4.61 5.73 0.28
C CYS A 12 4.41 5.23 1.71
N VAL A 13 4.98 4.08 2.08
CA VAL A 13 4.91 3.56 3.45
C VAL A 13 5.62 4.50 4.43
N THR A 14 6.78 5.02 4.05
CA THR A 14 7.55 5.96 4.87
C THR A 14 6.78 7.27 5.09
N GLU A 15 6.18 7.81 4.03
CA GLU A 15 5.32 9.01 4.10
C GLU A 15 4.13 8.79 5.03
N MET A 16 3.37 7.69 4.84
CA MET A 16 2.21 7.39 5.69
C MET A 16 2.57 7.13 7.16
N LEU A 17 3.75 6.56 7.44
CA LEU A 17 4.27 6.40 8.80
C LEU A 17 4.59 7.76 9.41
N ARG A 18 5.25 8.65 8.66
CA ARG A 18 5.58 10.01 9.09
C ARG A 18 4.34 10.84 9.37
N ASP A 19 3.31 10.70 8.54
CA ASP A 19 2.04 11.41 8.67
C ASP A 19 1.12 10.79 9.75
N GLY A 20 1.52 9.68 10.36
CA GLY A 20 0.75 8.99 11.40
C GLY A 20 -0.51 8.28 10.88
N ILE A 21 -0.62 8.06 9.57
CA ILE A 21 -1.76 7.39 8.93
C ILE A 21 -1.70 5.86 9.20
N ILE A 22 -0.50 5.29 9.24
CA ILE A 22 -0.29 3.86 9.52
C ILE A 22 0.71 3.65 10.66
N ARG A 23 0.77 2.42 11.19
CA ARG A 23 1.74 1.99 12.20
C ARG A 23 2.20 0.54 11.94
N PRO A 24 3.37 0.14 12.44
CA PRO A 24 3.76 -1.27 12.48
C PRO A 24 2.71 -2.13 13.19
N SER A 25 2.54 -3.35 12.73
CA SER A 25 1.54 -4.30 13.24
C SER A 25 2.14 -5.71 13.26
N ASP A 26 1.74 -6.49 14.26
CA ASP A 26 2.05 -7.92 14.40
C ASP A 26 0.77 -8.78 14.27
N SER A 27 -0.18 -8.31 13.47
CA SER A 27 -1.45 -9.01 13.24
C SER A 27 -1.24 -10.29 12.45
N ALA A 28 -1.94 -11.37 12.83
CA ALA A 28 -2.05 -12.58 12.01
C ALA A 28 -2.76 -12.35 10.67
N TRP A 29 -3.41 -11.19 10.49
CA TRP A 29 -4.13 -10.81 9.28
C TRP A 29 -3.31 -9.81 8.46
N ALA A 30 -3.15 -10.10 7.17
CA ALA A 30 -2.52 -9.21 6.21
C ALA A 30 -3.32 -9.20 4.89
N SER A 31 -3.33 -8.05 4.23
CA SER A 31 -3.90 -7.88 2.89
C SER A 31 -2.82 -7.36 1.94
N PRO A 32 -2.72 -7.86 0.70
CA PRO A 32 -1.68 -7.45 -0.21
C PRO A 32 -1.89 -6.00 -0.69
N ILE A 33 -0.81 -5.37 -1.14
CA ILE A 33 -0.83 -4.02 -1.72
C ILE A 33 -0.79 -4.09 -3.24
N THR A 34 -1.37 -3.07 -3.88
CA THR A 34 -1.39 -2.89 -5.33
C THR A 34 -1.08 -1.44 -5.68
N LEU A 35 -0.42 -1.25 -6.81
CA LEU A 35 -0.13 0.07 -7.37
C LEU A 35 -0.92 0.24 -8.66
N ALA A 36 -1.80 1.23 -8.71
CA ALA A 36 -2.63 1.53 -9.88
C ALA A 36 -2.23 2.89 -10.47
N PRO A 37 -2.01 3.01 -11.79
CA PRO A 37 -1.73 4.29 -12.42
C PRO A 37 -2.97 5.20 -12.37
N LYS A 38 -2.76 6.49 -12.09
CA LYS A 38 -3.78 7.53 -12.23
C LYS A 38 -3.61 8.27 -13.56
N LYS A 39 -4.68 8.93 -14.01
CA LYS A 39 -4.67 9.76 -15.23
C LYS A 39 -3.73 10.97 -15.14
N ASP A 40 -3.48 11.47 -13.93
CA ASP A 40 -2.57 12.60 -13.64
C ASP A 40 -1.08 12.20 -13.67
N GLY A 41 -0.75 10.96 -14.03
CA GLY A 41 0.62 10.44 -14.05
C GLY A 41 1.14 9.97 -12.69
N THR A 42 0.38 10.17 -11.61
CA THR A 42 0.73 9.64 -10.28
C THR A 42 0.32 8.17 -10.14
N THR A 43 0.79 7.53 -9.06
CA THR A 43 0.40 6.15 -8.73
C THR A 43 -0.46 6.15 -7.47
N ARG A 44 -1.55 5.39 -7.48
CA ARG A 44 -2.39 5.15 -6.32
C ARG A 44 -1.88 3.91 -5.58
N PHE A 45 -1.55 4.11 -4.30
CA PHE A 45 -1.26 3.04 -3.36
C PHE A 45 -2.58 2.47 -2.82
N CYS A 46 -2.88 1.22 -3.10
CA CYS A 46 -4.14 0.57 -2.73
C CYS A 46 -3.88 -0.71 -1.95
N VAL A 47 -4.68 -0.96 -0.91
CA VAL A 47 -4.71 -2.26 -0.21
C VAL A 47 -5.86 -3.08 -0.78
N ASP A 48 -5.59 -4.34 -1.11
CA ASP A 48 -6.60 -5.26 -1.64
C ASP A 48 -7.39 -5.91 -0.52
N TYR A 49 -8.50 -5.28 -0.16
CA TYR A 49 -9.42 -5.74 0.88
C TYR A 49 -10.49 -6.74 0.38
N ARG A 50 -10.38 -7.28 -0.83
CA ARG A 50 -11.46 -8.14 -1.38
C ARG A 50 -11.78 -9.35 -0.50
N LYS A 51 -10.76 -9.96 0.13
CA LYS A 51 -10.96 -11.13 1.02
C LYS A 51 -11.66 -10.75 2.32
N ILE A 52 -11.32 -9.60 2.90
CA ILE A 52 -11.92 -9.16 4.18
C ILE A 52 -13.34 -8.64 3.98
N ASN A 53 -13.62 -8.02 2.83
CA ASN A 53 -14.95 -7.48 2.51
C ASN A 53 -15.97 -8.57 2.10
N ALA A 54 -15.55 -9.81 1.93
CA ALA A 54 -16.41 -10.94 1.55
C ALA A 54 -16.89 -11.76 2.77
N ILE A 55 -16.55 -11.30 3.99
CA ILE A 55 -16.98 -11.84 5.28
C ILE A 55 -18.18 -11.03 5.76
#